data_AF-A0A9D5S1B6-F1
#
_entry.id   AF-A0A9D5S1B6-F1
#
_cell.length_a   1.000
_cell.length_b   1.000
_cell.length_c   1.000
_cell.angle_alpha   90.00
_cell.angle_beta   90.00
_cell.angle_gamma   90.00
#
_symmetry.space_group_name_H-M   'P 1'
#
loop_
_entity.id
_entity.type
_entity.pdbx_description
1 polymer ?
#
loop_
_entity_poly.entity_id
_entity_poly.type
_entity_poly.pdbx_seq_one_letter_code
_entity_poly.pdbx_strand_id
1 'polypeptide(L)'
;MKYRILNEIDCQFIIENKTLVSYAGNRSNVTVPDCVEIIGKKAFKDNLDIRSLNLNKVVEVGEDAFSGCKNLKHVILPNSLKLIEQCAFSDISNSKLVIFDGTLEQYNKILKGEPFAKVICDDGVYSQSNIDVF
;
A
#
# COMPACT_ATOMS: atom_id res chain seq x y z
N MET A 1 -32.60 -18.32 11.14
CA MET A 1 -31.81 -18.40 9.88
C MET A 1 -31.12 -17.06 9.64
N LYS A 2 -29.80 -16.99 9.81
CA LYS A 2 -28.98 -15.84 9.37
C LYS A 2 -27.93 -16.42 8.43
N TYR A 3 -28.15 -16.28 7.14
CA TYR A 3 -27.18 -16.66 6.12
C TYR A 3 -26.02 -15.66 6.21
N ARG A 4 -24.94 -16.05 6.88
CA ARG A 4 -23.67 -15.32 6.84
C ARG A 4 -22.79 -16.11 5.88
N ILE A 5 -22.85 -15.75 4.60
CA ILE A 5 -21.90 -16.24 3.61
C ILE A 5 -20.56 -15.60 3.98
N LEU A 6 -19.76 -16.31 4.80
CA LEU A 6 -18.38 -15.97 5.08
C LEU A 6 -17.56 -16.34 3.84
N ASN A 7 -17.50 -15.46 2.86
CA ASN A 7 -16.21 -15.27 2.21
C ASN A 7 -15.37 -14.58 3.29
N GLU A 8 -14.37 -15.29 3.82
CA GLU A 8 -13.58 -14.98 5.00
C GLU A 8 -12.81 -13.65 4.88
N ILE A 9 -13.49 -12.51 4.96
CA ILE A 9 -12.85 -11.25 5.29
C ILE A 9 -12.57 -11.32 6.78
N ASP A 10 -11.28 -11.47 7.11
CA ASP A 10 -10.77 -11.41 8.47
C ASP A 10 -11.32 -10.15 9.17
N CYS A 11 -11.81 -10.29 10.41
CA CYS A 11 -12.38 -9.20 11.19
C CYS A 11 -11.38 -8.06 11.47
N GLN A 12 -10.10 -8.27 11.15
CA GLN A 12 -9.05 -7.27 11.16
C GLN A 12 -9.21 -6.19 10.06
N PHE A 13 -9.96 -6.45 8.99
CA PHE A 13 -10.22 -5.48 7.92
C PHE A 13 -11.62 -4.88 8.04
N ILE A 14 -11.71 -3.57 8.27
CA ILE A 14 -12.95 -2.82 8.30
C ILE A 14 -13.15 -2.18 6.92
N ILE A 15 -14.02 -2.78 6.12
CA ILE A 15 -14.22 -2.42 4.70
C ILE A 15 -15.63 -1.88 4.48
N GLU A 16 -15.73 -0.74 3.81
CA GLU A 16 -16.98 -0.10 3.40
C GLU A 16 -16.92 0.23 1.91
N ASN A 17 -17.87 -0.27 1.11
CA ASN A 17 -17.95 0.01 -0.32
C ASN A 17 -16.62 -0.18 -1.08
N LYS A 18 -15.94 -1.31 -0.84
CA LYS A 18 -14.60 -1.65 -1.38
C LYS A 18 -13.45 -0.75 -0.90
N THR A 19 -13.69 0.14 0.06
CA THR A 19 -12.66 0.93 0.72
C THR A 19 -12.29 0.26 2.03
N LEU A 20 -11.00 -0.03 2.23
CA LEU A 20 -10.49 -0.40 3.55
C LEU A 20 -10.39 0.87 4.39
N VAL A 21 -11.33 1.04 5.31
CA VAL A 21 -11.44 2.23 6.17
C VAL A 21 -10.46 2.14 7.34
N SER A 22 -10.24 0.93 7.87
CA SER A 22 -9.31 0.70 8.97
C SER A 22 -8.85 -0.74 9.03
N TYR A 23 -7.58 -0.95 9.39
CA TYR A 23 -7.02 -2.25 9.71
C TYR A 23 -6.67 -2.31 11.21
N ALA A 24 -7.32 -3.22 11.92
CA ALA A 24 -7.17 -3.43 13.36
C ALA A 24 -6.33 -4.67 13.71
N GLY A 25 -5.64 -5.24 12.71
CA GLY A 25 -4.81 -6.43 12.89
C GLY A 25 -3.39 -6.14 13.37
N ASN A 26 -2.75 -7.19 13.89
CA ASN A 26 -1.39 -7.19 14.43
C ASN A 26 -0.46 -8.17 13.67
N ARG A 27 -0.82 -8.51 12.44
CA ARG A 27 -0.01 -9.42 11.60
C ARG A 27 1.22 -8.71 11.06
N SER A 28 2.33 -9.44 11.01
CA SER A 28 3.57 -8.96 10.39
C SER A 28 3.52 -8.95 8.87
N ASN A 29 2.71 -9.82 8.26
CA ASN A 29 2.53 -9.91 6.82
C ASN A 29 1.04 -9.73 6.51
N VAL A 30 0.74 -8.74 5.67
CA VAL A 30 -0.63 -8.38 5.31
C VAL A 30 -0.78 -8.43 3.81
N THR A 31 -1.76 -9.19 3.34
CA THR A 31 -2.27 -9.12 1.97
C THR A 31 -3.64 -8.48 2.03
N VAL A 32 -3.82 -7.39 1.29
CA VAL A 32 -5.11 -6.70 1.20
C VAL A 32 -6.11 -7.61 0.46
N PRO A 33 -7.34 -7.81 0.99
CA PRO A 33 -8.33 -8.66 0.34
C PRO A 33 -8.68 -8.21 -1.08
N ASP A 34 -8.94 -9.15 -1.99
CA ASP A 34 -9.27 -8.90 -3.40
C ASP A 34 -10.47 -7.95 -3.64
N CYS A 35 -11.36 -7.85 -2.66
CA CYS A 35 -12.54 -6.99 -2.74
C CYS A 35 -12.26 -5.50 -2.44
N VAL A 36 -11.05 -5.17 -2.00
CA VAL A 36 -10.63 -3.80 -1.69
C VAL A 36 -10.03 -3.15 -2.94
N GLU A 37 -10.61 -2.02 -3.33
CA GLU A 37 -10.12 -1.17 -4.41
C GLU A 37 -9.38 0.05 -3.85
N ILE A 38 -9.78 0.56 -2.68
CA ILE A 38 -9.24 1.80 -2.11
C ILE A 38 -8.70 1.53 -0.70
N ILE A 39 -7.47 1.99 -0.42
CA ILE A 39 -6.99 2.13 0.96
C ILE A 39 -7.36 3.52 1.45
N GLY A 40 -8.26 3.58 2.42
CA GLY A 40 -8.77 4.83 2.94
C GLY A 40 -7.72 5.66 3.68
N LYS A 41 -8.04 6.94 3.88
CA LYS A 41 -7.25 7.86 4.69
C LYS A 41 -6.93 7.24 6.05
N LYS A 42 -5.64 7.18 6.41
CA LYS A 42 -5.14 6.66 7.70
C LYS A 42 -5.50 5.18 8.01
N ALA A 43 -5.89 4.37 7.03
CA ALA A 43 -6.39 3.02 7.28
C ALA A 43 -5.44 2.10 8.07
N PHE A 44 -4.12 2.27 7.91
CA PHE A 44 -3.06 1.56 8.64
C PHE A 44 -2.20 2.50 9.49
N LYS A 45 -2.64 3.74 9.72
CA LYS A 45 -1.80 4.73 10.41
C LYS A 45 -1.30 4.21 11.75
N ASP A 46 -0.01 4.43 12.01
CA ASP A 46 0.71 4.03 13.22
C ASP A 46 0.70 2.51 13.48
N ASN A 47 0.45 1.67 12.47
CA ASN A 47 0.57 0.22 12.64
C ASN A 47 2.05 -0.19 12.76
N LEU A 48 2.43 -0.63 13.96
CA LEU A 48 3.80 -1.02 14.28
C LEU A 48 4.07 -2.51 14.07
N ASP A 49 3.07 -3.31 13.73
CA ASP A 49 3.24 -4.75 13.56
C ASP A 49 3.58 -5.13 12.13
N ILE A 50 3.03 -4.43 11.14
CA ILE A 50 3.24 -4.75 9.73
C ILE A 50 4.72 -4.57 9.33
N ARG A 51 5.22 -5.58 8.62
CA ARG A 51 6.59 -5.65 8.08
C ARG A 51 6.59 -5.89 6.58
N SER A 52 5.62 -6.65 6.09
CA SER A 52 5.39 -6.89 4.67
C SER A 52 3.93 -6.60 4.32
N LEU A 53 3.73 -5.90 3.21
CA LEU A 53 2.42 -5.53 2.70
C LEU A 53 2.32 -5.85 1.21
N ASN A 54 1.25 -6.55 0.83
CA ASN A 54 0.83 -6.72 -0.55
C ASN A 54 -0.52 -6.02 -0.76
N LEU A 55 -0.53 -5.00 -1.63
CA LEU A 55 -1.73 -4.21 -1.94
C LEU A 55 -2.70 -4.91 -2.92
N ASN A 56 -2.29 -6.01 -3.54
CA ASN A 56 -3.14 -6.88 -4.36
C ASN A 56 -3.81 -6.17 -5.56
N LYS A 57 -5.09 -5.79 -5.49
CA LYS A 57 -5.84 -5.14 -6.60
C LYS A 57 -6.20 -3.69 -6.32
N VAL A 58 -5.60 -3.09 -5.30
CA VAL A 58 -5.84 -1.69 -4.95
C VAL A 58 -5.54 -0.79 -6.13
N VAL A 59 -6.42 0.18 -6.35
CA VAL A 59 -6.31 1.22 -7.38
C VAL A 59 -5.92 2.58 -6.80
N GLU A 60 -6.17 2.81 -5.51
CA GLU A 60 -5.90 4.08 -4.84
C GLU A 60 -5.45 3.90 -3.39
N VAL A 61 -4.43 4.66 -2.99
CA VAL A 61 -3.97 4.78 -1.61
C VAL A 61 -4.16 6.21 -1.12
N GLY A 62 -5.00 6.39 -0.11
CA GLY A 62 -5.34 7.68 0.46
C GLY A 62 -4.25 8.31 1.32
N GLU A 63 -4.45 9.58 1.64
CA GLU A 63 -3.56 10.40 2.47
C GLU A 63 -3.26 9.71 3.82
N ASP A 64 -2.00 9.73 4.24
CA ASP A 64 -1.51 9.12 5.49
C ASP A 64 -1.87 7.64 5.69
N ALA A 65 -2.30 6.90 4.66
CA ALA A 65 -2.80 5.54 4.78
C ALA A 65 -1.86 4.62 5.60
N PHE A 66 -0.55 4.75 5.41
CA PHE A 66 0.51 4.00 6.09
C PHE A 66 1.45 4.91 6.89
N SER A 67 1.02 6.13 7.21
CA SER A 67 1.80 7.08 8.01
C SER A 67 2.20 6.44 9.34
N GLY A 68 3.48 6.55 9.73
CA GLY A 68 3.96 6.02 11.01
C GLY A 68 4.08 4.48 11.08
N CYS A 69 3.93 3.76 9.97
CA CYS A 69 4.19 2.31 9.89
C CYS A 69 5.69 1.99 9.94
N LYS A 70 6.33 2.25 11.09
CA LYS A 70 7.80 2.29 11.24
C LYS A 70 8.50 0.97 10.95
N ASN A 71 7.81 -0.15 11.16
CA ASN A 71 8.37 -1.49 10.96
C ASN A 71 8.13 -2.07 9.57
N LEU A 72 7.43 -1.34 8.68
CA LEU A 72 7.21 -1.76 7.31
C LEU A 72 8.55 -1.77 6.54
N LYS A 73 8.88 -2.91 5.93
CA LYS A 73 10.13 -3.15 5.21
C LYS A 73 9.92 -3.50 3.74
N HIS A 74 8.83 -4.20 3.45
CA HIS A 74 8.53 -4.71 2.12
C HIS A 74 7.12 -4.27 1.70
N VAL A 75 7.02 -3.68 0.52
CA VAL A 75 5.73 -3.28 -0.07
C VAL A 75 5.68 -3.76 -1.51
N ILE A 76 4.60 -4.46 -1.85
CA ILE A 76 4.28 -4.85 -3.22
C ILE A 76 3.12 -3.98 -3.70
N LEU A 77 3.40 -3.15 -4.70
CA LEU A 77 2.48 -2.23 -5.35
C LEU A 77 2.02 -2.84 -6.68
N PRO A 78 0.73 -3.04 -6.91
CA PRO A 78 0.24 -3.64 -8.16
C PRO A 78 0.19 -2.61 -9.29
N ASN A 79 0.25 -3.06 -10.54
CA ASN A 79 -0.01 -2.19 -11.71
C ASN A 79 -1.45 -1.64 -11.78
N SER A 80 -2.39 -2.20 -11.02
CA SER A 80 -3.73 -1.64 -10.90
C SER A 80 -3.73 -0.29 -10.19
N LEU A 81 -2.68 0.00 -9.42
CA LEU A 81 -2.53 1.23 -8.66
C LEU A 81 -2.41 2.42 -9.61
N LYS A 82 -3.28 3.42 -9.41
CA LYS A 82 -3.34 4.63 -10.24
C LYS A 82 -2.93 5.87 -9.46
N LEU A 83 -2.97 5.79 -8.14
CA LEU A 83 -2.81 6.96 -7.28
C LEU A 83 -2.32 6.57 -5.89
N ILE A 84 -1.26 7.23 -5.46
CA ILE A 84 -0.77 7.29 -4.10
C ILE A 84 -0.82 8.76 -3.70
N GLU A 85 -1.72 9.09 -2.77
CA GLU A 85 -1.88 10.45 -2.27
C GLU A 85 -0.67 10.92 -1.44
N GLN A 86 -0.58 12.24 -1.26
CA GLN A 86 0.51 12.86 -0.50
C GLN A 86 0.59 12.26 0.92
N CYS A 87 1.81 12.07 1.43
CA CYS A 87 2.08 11.56 2.76
C CYS A 87 1.52 10.16 3.07
N ALA A 88 0.98 9.42 2.09
CA ALA A 88 0.48 8.05 2.28
C ALA A 88 1.49 7.13 3.00
N PHE A 89 2.78 7.41 2.80
CA PHE A 89 3.92 6.67 3.32
C PHE A 89 4.84 7.57 4.17
N SER A 90 4.30 8.59 4.85
CA SER A 90 5.05 9.49 5.74
C SER A 90 5.57 8.79 7.00
N ASP A 91 6.70 9.26 7.55
CA ASP A 91 7.31 8.74 8.79
C ASP A 91 7.61 7.23 8.79
N ILE A 92 7.82 6.67 7.60
CA ILE A 92 8.33 5.32 7.43
C ILE A 92 9.83 5.38 7.11
N SER A 93 10.64 4.43 7.59
CA SER A 93 12.07 4.37 7.21
C SER A 93 12.26 4.28 5.69
N ASN A 94 13.21 5.04 5.13
CA ASN A 94 13.53 5.05 3.69
C ASN A 94 14.23 3.78 3.18
N SER A 95 14.72 2.90 4.06
CA SER A 95 15.40 1.64 3.68
C SER A 95 14.44 0.51 3.31
N LYS A 96 13.33 0.85 2.64
CA LYS A 96 12.28 -0.11 2.25
C LYS A 96 12.57 -0.70 0.87
N LEU A 97 12.27 -1.98 0.74
CA LEU A 97 12.18 -2.62 -0.56
C LEU A 97 10.75 -2.44 -1.09
N VAL A 98 10.61 -1.69 -2.18
CA VAL A 98 9.36 -1.58 -2.92
C VAL A 98 9.48 -2.33 -4.22
N ILE A 99 8.52 -3.21 -4.47
CA ILE A 99 8.33 -3.89 -5.75
C ILE A 99 7.05 -3.31 -6.36
N PHE A 100 7.14 -2.89 -7.62
CA PHE A 100 6.01 -2.43 -8.41
C PHE A 100 5.84 -3.35 -9.61
N ASP A 101 4.66 -3.96 -9.74
CA ASP A 101 4.35 -4.94 -10.80
C ASP A 101 4.03 -4.25 -12.14
N GLY A 102 4.90 -3.32 -12.58
CA GLY A 102 4.79 -2.53 -13.80
C GLY A 102 6.10 -1.81 -14.13
N THR A 103 6.07 -0.85 -15.06
CA THR A 103 7.27 -0.09 -15.50
C THR A 103 7.57 1.14 -14.64
N LEU A 104 8.79 1.66 -14.69
CA LEU A 104 9.12 2.93 -14.03
C LEU A 104 8.22 4.09 -14.51
N GLU A 105 7.92 4.15 -15.80
CA GLU A 105 7.06 5.21 -16.36
C GLU A 105 5.66 5.18 -15.73
N GLN A 106 5.11 3.99 -15.50
CA GLN A 106 3.83 3.82 -14.82
C GLN A 106 3.93 4.21 -13.34
N TYR A 107 5.00 3.79 -12.66
CA TYR A 107 5.26 4.15 -11.26
C TYR A 107 5.38 5.66 -11.04
N ASN A 108 6.08 6.39 -11.92
CA ASN A 108 6.22 7.84 -11.80
C ASN A 108 4.90 8.59 -11.96
N LYS A 109 3.92 8.02 -12.68
CA LYS A 109 2.59 8.64 -12.88
C LYS A 109 1.67 8.53 -11.66
N ILE A 110 1.93 7.59 -10.75
CA ILE A 110 1.01 7.27 -9.65
C ILE A 110 1.39 7.96 -8.33
N LEU A 111 2.60 8.50 -8.22
CA LEU A 111 3.11 9.12 -7.00
C LEU A 111 2.90 10.64 -7.00
N LYS A 112 2.14 11.14 -6.02
CA LYS A 112 2.03 12.59 -5.75
C LYS A 112 3.02 13.10 -4.67
N GLY A 113 3.86 12.22 -4.13
CA GLY A 113 4.77 12.51 -3.02
C GLY A 113 6.22 12.16 -3.32
N GLU A 114 7.08 12.20 -2.29
CA GLU A 114 8.48 11.80 -2.45
C GLU A 114 8.59 10.33 -2.85
N PRO A 115 9.40 10.00 -3.87
CA PRO A 115 9.57 8.62 -4.31
C PRO A 115 10.34 7.81 -3.27
N PHE A 116 10.04 6.52 -3.20
CA PHE A 116 10.82 5.59 -2.40
C PHE A 116 12.29 5.58 -2.80
N ALA A 117 13.19 5.39 -1.83
CA ALA A 117 14.64 5.41 -2.08
C ALA A 117 15.10 4.36 -3.10
N LYS A 118 14.38 3.24 -3.18
CA LYS A 118 14.60 2.18 -4.17
C LYS A 118 13.28 1.52 -4.56
N VAL A 119 13.03 1.37 -5.85
CA VAL A 119 11.92 0.61 -6.42
C VAL A 119 12.45 -0.42 -7.43
N ILE A 120 11.87 -1.62 -7.40
CA ILE A 120 12.06 -2.66 -8.40
C ILE A 120 10.81 -2.70 -9.26
N CYS A 121 10.97 -2.45 -10.55
CA CYS A 121 9.94 -2.50 -11.57
C CYS A 121 10.24 -3.68 -12.53
N ASP A 122 9.29 -3.99 -13.41
CA ASP A 122 9.46 -5.03 -14.42
C ASP A 122 10.59 -4.71 -15.43
N ASP A 123 10.85 -3.42 -15.65
CA ASP A 123 11.84 -2.88 -16.58
C ASP A 123 13.20 -2.55 -15.93
N GLY A 124 13.34 -2.72 -14.60
CA GLY A 124 14.62 -2.51 -13.94
C GLY A 124 14.57 -2.20 -12.45
N VAL A 125 15.73 -1.79 -11.92
CA VAL A 125 15.90 -1.40 -10.52
C VAL A 125 16.31 0.07 -10.47
N TYR A 126 15.56 0.87 -9.73
CA TYR A 126 15.72 2.32 -9.71
C TYR A 126 15.94 2.83 -8.28
N SER A 127 16.84 3.79 -8.13
CA SER A 127 17.08 4.52 -6.89
C SER A 127 16.60 5.96 -7.03
N GLN A 128 16.38 6.65 -5.91
CA GLN A 128 15.90 8.03 -5.84
C GLN A 128 16.64 9.02 -6.78
N SER A 129 17.93 8.77 -7.06
CA SER A 129 18.74 9.57 -8.00
C SER A 129 18.30 9.49 -9.47
N ASN A 130 17.50 8.49 -9.84
CA ASN A 130 17.08 8.18 -11.22
C ASN A 130 15.55 8.11 -11.35
N ILE A 131 14.81 8.61 -10.36
CA ILE A 131 13.35 8.67 -10.39
C ILE A 131 12.96 10.11 -10.72
N ASP A 132 12.58 10.36 -11.96
CA ASP A 132 12.06 11.66 -12.39
C ASP A 132 10.67 11.87 -11.76
N VAL A 133 10.60 12.80 -10.81
CA VAL A 133 9.34 13.29 -10.25
C VAL A 133 8.85 14.43 -11.14
N PHE A 134 7.71 14.24 -11.83
CA PHE A 134 7.09 15.26 -12.68
C PHE A 134 6.00 16.03 -11.95
#